data_AF-A0A2K3LE03-F1
#
_entry.id   AF-A0A2K3LE03-F1
#
_cell.length_a   1.000
_cell.length_b   1.000
_cell.length_c   1.000
_cell.angle_alpha   90.00
_cell.angle_beta   90.00
_cell.angle_gamma   90.00
#
_symmetry.space_group_name_H-M   'P 1'
#
loop_
_entity.id
_entity.type
_entity.pdbx_description
1 polymer ?
#
loop_
_entity_poly.entity_id
_entity_poly.type
_entity_poly.pdbx_seq_one_letter_code
_entity_poly.pdbx_strand_id
1 'polypeptide(L)'
;MSSVKQNQQQPSFNSIFSLRCSLLTLAILTLFSFTYLSLQYSTPSPQVPDGAPNLLGGTGRIEQEDDVVDNDGDEFGDVYHSPRVFKLNFAEMEKNFKVYIYPDGDPKTFYQTPRKLTGKYASEGYFFQNIKEGRFRTLDPDQAHLFFIPISCHKMRGKGTSYENMTIIVQNYVESLISKYPYWNRTLGADHFFVTCHDVGVRATEGLPLLVKNSIRAVCSPSYDVGFIPHKDVALPQVLQPFALPAGGNDVEN
;
A
#
# COMPACT_ATOMS: atom_id res chain seq x y z
N MET A 1 -56.40 -6.23 -56.22
CA MET A 1 -55.42 -6.85 -55.30
C MET A 1 -54.07 -6.88 -56.00
N SER A 2 -53.17 -5.94 -55.71
CA SER A 2 -51.77 -5.98 -56.16
C SER A 2 -50.88 -5.79 -54.95
N SER A 3 -50.01 -6.79 -54.73
CA SER A 3 -49.17 -6.94 -53.55
C SER A 3 -47.89 -6.10 -53.68
N VAL A 4 -47.55 -5.37 -52.62
CA VAL A 4 -46.32 -4.57 -52.49
C VAL A 4 -45.17 -5.49 -52.07
N LYS A 5 -44.09 -5.55 -52.86
CA LYS A 5 -42.83 -6.20 -52.46
C LYS A 5 -42.02 -5.25 -51.56
N GLN A 6 -41.76 -5.68 -50.33
CA GLN A 6 -40.78 -5.02 -49.44
C GLN A 6 -39.35 -5.40 -49.87
N ASN A 7 -38.49 -4.39 -49.98
CA ASN A 7 -37.07 -4.54 -50.29
C ASN A 7 -36.30 -4.59 -48.96
N GLN A 8 -35.77 -5.76 -48.58
CA GLN A 8 -34.86 -5.91 -47.45
C GLN A 8 -33.42 -5.74 -47.93
N GLN A 9 -32.72 -4.75 -47.38
CA GLN A 9 -31.34 -4.44 -47.69
C GLN A 9 -30.42 -5.19 -46.70
N GLN A 10 -29.71 -6.20 -47.19
CA GLN A 10 -28.69 -6.94 -46.43
C GLN A 10 -27.43 -6.09 -46.22
N PRO A 11 -26.82 -6.09 -45.02
CA PRO A 11 -25.53 -5.43 -44.81
C PRO A 11 -24.42 -6.19 -45.54
N SER A 12 -23.56 -5.45 -46.25
CA SER A 12 -22.46 -6.01 -47.02
C SER A 12 -21.38 -6.60 -46.10
N PHE A 13 -21.12 -7.90 -46.26
CA PHE A 13 -20.10 -8.67 -45.54
C PHE A 13 -18.68 -8.05 -45.58
N ASN A 14 -18.39 -7.22 -46.59
CA ASN A 14 -17.08 -6.58 -46.78
C ASN A 14 -16.76 -5.50 -45.71
N SER A 15 -17.76 -4.86 -45.11
CA SER A 15 -17.56 -3.80 -44.10
C SER A 15 -17.10 -4.36 -42.74
N ILE A 16 -17.65 -5.50 -42.34
CA ILE A 16 -17.36 -6.17 -41.06
C ILE A 16 -15.95 -6.78 -41.06
N PHE A 17 -15.50 -7.27 -42.22
CA PHE A 17 -14.15 -7.82 -42.39
C PHE A 17 -13.07 -6.72 -42.26
N SER A 18 -13.33 -5.54 -42.85
CA SER A 18 -12.44 -4.38 -42.77
C SER A 18 -12.25 -3.88 -41.33
N LEU A 19 -13.34 -3.77 -40.56
CA LEU A 19 -13.28 -3.31 -39.17
C LEU A 19 -12.52 -4.29 -38.26
N ARG A 20 -12.74 -5.60 -38.43
CA ARG A 20 -12.07 -6.64 -37.64
C ARG A 20 -10.57 -6.70 -37.94
N CYS A 21 -10.18 -6.58 -39.20
CA CYS A 21 -8.77 -6.49 -39.59
C CYS A 21 -8.12 -5.23 -38.99
N SER A 22 -8.80 -4.09 -39.01
CA SER A 22 -8.31 -2.83 -38.43
C SER A 22 -8.10 -2.91 -36.90
N LEU A 23 -9.02 -3.54 -36.18
CA LEU A 23 -8.89 -3.76 -34.73
C LEU A 23 -7.74 -4.72 -34.40
N LEU A 24 -7.55 -5.76 -35.20
CA LEU A 24 -6.42 -6.69 -35.05
C LEU A 24 -5.08 -6.02 -35.30
N THR A 25 -4.96 -5.16 -36.33
CA THR A 25 -3.72 -4.43 -36.58
C THR A 25 -3.41 -3.43 -35.48
N LEU A 26 -4.43 -2.75 -34.93
CA LEU A 26 -4.25 -1.84 -33.80
C LEU A 26 -3.77 -2.58 -32.55
N ALA A 27 -4.37 -3.73 -32.23
CA ALA A 27 -3.99 -4.56 -31.09
C ALA A 27 -2.56 -5.13 -31.22
N ILE A 28 -2.16 -5.50 -32.43
CA ILE A 28 -0.80 -5.97 -32.70
C ILE A 28 0.22 -4.84 -32.52
N LEU A 29 -0.08 -3.64 -33.04
CA LEU A 29 0.79 -2.47 -32.87
C LEU A 29 0.93 -2.05 -31.41
N THR A 30 -0.15 -2.08 -30.62
CA THR A 30 -0.07 -1.75 -29.19
C THR A 30 0.74 -2.80 -28.43
N LEU A 31 0.60 -4.08 -28.76
CA LEU A 31 1.39 -5.15 -28.15
C LEU A 31 2.88 -5.02 -28.49
N PHE A 32 3.22 -4.72 -29.74
CA PHE A 32 4.61 -4.47 -30.15
C PHE A 32 5.20 -3.23 -29.49
N SER A 33 4.46 -2.13 -29.38
CA SER A 33 4.91 -0.94 -28.67
C SER A 33 5.13 -1.22 -27.18
N PHE A 34 4.22 -1.96 -26.53
CA PHE A 34 4.33 -2.27 -25.11
C PHE A 34 5.50 -3.23 -24.81
N THR A 35 5.73 -4.22 -25.69
CA THR A 35 6.88 -5.13 -25.59
C THR A 35 8.20 -4.42 -25.89
N TYR A 36 8.24 -3.52 -26.87
CA TYR A 36 9.41 -2.70 -27.16
C TYR A 36 9.77 -1.79 -25.99
N LEU A 37 8.80 -1.06 -25.40
CA LEU A 37 9.04 -0.28 -24.19
C LEU A 37 9.52 -1.16 -23.04
N SER A 38 8.85 -2.29 -22.79
CA SER A 38 9.27 -3.22 -21.73
C SER A 38 10.71 -3.68 -21.91
N LEU A 39 11.15 -3.97 -23.15
CA LEU A 39 12.51 -4.40 -23.41
C LEU A 39 13.52 -3.25 -23.25
N GLN A 40 13.17 -2.04 -23.70
CA GLN A 40 14.03 -0.86 -23.56
C GLN A 40 14.23 -0.49 -22.08
N TYR A 41 13.19 -0.62 -21.26
CA TYR A 41 13.27 -0.36 -19.82
C TYR A 41 13.77 -1.55 -18.98
N SER A 42 13.89 -2.75 -19.55
CA SER A 42 14.41 -3.95 -18.86
C SER A 42 15.87 -4.27 -19.17
N THR A 43 16.54 -3.52 -20.04
CA THR A 43 17.97 -3.73 -20.30
C THR A 43 18.82 -3.16 -19.16
N PRO A 44 19.63 -3.96 -18.46
CA PRO A 44 20.60 -3.45 -17.50
C PRO A 44 21.67 -2.65 -18.24
N SER A 45 22.11 -1.54 -17.63
CA SER A 45 23.22 -0.73 -18.15
C SER A 45 24.48 -1.59 -18.39
N PRO A 46 25.26 -1.38 -19.47
CA PRO A 46 26.48 -2.13 -19.71
C PRO A 46 27.48 -1.85 -18.58
N GLN A 47 27.96 -2.91 -17.92
CA GLN A 47 29.06 -2.79 -16.98
C GLN A 47 30.36 -2.50 -17.73
N VAL A 48 31.03 -1.41 -17.34
CA VAL A 48 32.38 -1.06 -17.80
C VAL A 48 33.36 -2.04 -17.14
N PRO A 49 34.29 -2.67 -17.88
CA PRO A 49 35.30 -3.52 -17.27
C PRO A 49 36.37 -2.67 -16.57
N ASP A 50 36.57 -2.92 -15.27
CA ASP A 50 37.65 -2.33 -14.49
C ASP A 50 39.01 -2.89 -14.92
N GLY A 51 39.95 -1.98 -15.25
CA GLY A 51 41.38 -2.25 -15.14
C GLY A 51 42.25 -1.68 -16.27
N ALA A 52 42.79 -0.47 -16.08
CA ALA A 52 44.20 -0.10 -16.34
C ALA A 52 44.46 1.42 -16.12
N PRO A 53 45.70 1.84 -15.76
CA PRO A 53 45.94 3.03 -14.95
C PRO A 53 46.29 4.33 -15.71
N ASN A 54 46.02 5.44 -14.99
CA ASN A 54 46.43 6.84 -15.15
C ASN A 54 47.52 7.21 -16.16
N LEU A 55 47.23 8.22 -17.00
CA LEU A 55 48.23 9.19 -17.45
C LEU A 55 47.60 10.60 -17.63
N LEU A 56 48.31 11.61 -17.10
CA LEU A 56 47.94 13.02 -17.05
C LEU A 56 47.82 13.71 -18.43
N GLY A 57 46.93 14.70 -18.53
CA GLY A 57 47.23 15.97 -19.22
C GLY A 57 46.08 16.64 -20.00
N GLY A 58 45.71 17.85 -19.59
CA GLY A 58 45.34 18.92 -20.53
C GLY A 58 43.89 19.41 -20.57
N THR A 59 43.64 20.51 -19.84
CA THR A 59 42.78 21.67 -20.20
C THR A 59 41.55 21.47 -21.09
N GLY A 60 40.36 21.68 -20.52
CA GLY A 60 39.13 21.93 -21.26
C GLY A 60 37.97 22.25 -20.32
N ARG A 61 37.44 23.47 -20.42
CA ARG A 61 36.34 24.02 -19.63
C ARG A 61 35.03 23.38 -20.08
N ILE A 62 34.41 22.56 -19.23
CA ILE A 62 33.01 22.12 -19.36
C ILE A 62 32.39 22.26 -17.96
N GLU A 63 31.20 22.85 -17.92
CA GLU A 63 30.41 23.07 -16.72
C GLU A 63 30.20 21.73 -16.00
N GLN A 64 30.78 21.64 -14.81
CA GLN A 64 30.69 20.49 -13.93
C GLN A 64 29.29 20.53 -13.31
N GLU A 65 28.37 19.70 -13.83
CA GLU A 65 27.28 19.20 -12.99
C GLU A 65 27.94 18.66 -11.72
N ASP A 66 27.50 19.14 -10.57
CA ASP A 66 28.03 18.73 -9.27
C ASP A 66 27.84 17.22 -9.12
N ASP A 67 28.87 16.46 -9.53
CA ASP A 67 29.11 15.10 -9.10
C ASP A 67 29.39 15.17 -7.60
N VAL A 68 28.30 15.21 -6.83
CA VAL A 68 28.33 14.85 -5.42
C VAL A 68 28.75 13.40 -5.38
N VAL A 69 30.07 13.20 -5.26
CA VAL A 69 30.67 11.95 -4.83
C VAL A 69 30.21 11.76 -3.39
N ASP A 70 29.03 11.16 -3.26
CA ASP A 70 28.47 10.67 -2.01
C ASP A 70 29.35 9.47 -1.60
N ASN A 71 30.46 9.81 -0.93
CA ASN A 71 31.31 8.90 -0.16
C ASN A 71 30.72 8.75 1.25
N ASP A 72 29.43 8.52 1.33
CA ASP A 72 28.73 8.00 2.49
C ASP A 72 28.57 6.50 2.29
N GLY A 73 29.17 5.74 3.22
CA GLY A 73 29.37 4.30 3.13
C GLY A 73 28.17 3.53 2.61
N ASP A 74 28.49 2.57 1.75
CA ASP A 74 27.64 1.55 1.13
C ASP A 74 26.92 0.64 2.15
N GLU A 75 26.05 1.22 2.98
CA GLU A 75 25.31 0.49 4.00
C GLU A 75 23.98 -0.08 3.45
N PHE A 76 23.63 0.25 2.20
CA PHE A 76 22.34 -0.11 1.58
C PHE A 76 22.43 -0.60 0.11
N GLY A 77 23.63 -0.79 -0.44
CA GLY A 77 23.85 -1.12 -1.86
C GLY A 77 23.08 -2.34 -2.36
N ASP A 78 22.98 -3.38 -1.53
CA ASP A 78 22.42 -4.67 -1.94
C ASP A 78 20.91 -4.84 -1.72
N VAL A 79 20.26 -3.95 -0.95
CA VAL A 79 18.83 -4.09 -0.62
C VAL A 79 17.94 -3.41 -1.65
N TYR A 80 18.39 -2.29 -2.20
CA TYR A 80 17.61 -1.48 -3.13
C TYR A 80 18.19 -1.53 -4.53
N HIS A 81 17.33 -1.67 -5.55
CA HIS A 81 17.76 -1.62 -6.96
C HIS A 81 18.57 -0.35 -7.31
N SER A 82 18.27 0.78 -6.64
CA SER A 82 19.07 2.00 -6.72
C SER A 82 18.99 2.76 -5.39
N PRO A 83 20.04 2.70 -4.54
CA PRO A 83 20.08 3.41 -3.26
C PRO A 83 19.89 4.92 -3.40
N ARG A 84 20.51 5.53 -4.43
CA ARG A 84 20.40 6.96 -4.73
C ARG A 84 18.94 7.36 -5.04
N VAL A 85 18.27 6.61 -5.91
CA VAL A 85 16.86 6.90 -6.27
C VAL A 85 15.95 6.70 -5.06
N PHE A 86 16.19 5.67 -4.24
CA PHE A 86 15.46 5.47 -3.01
C PHE A 86 15.61 6.66 -2.04
N LYS A 87 16.84 7.13 -1.79
CA LYS A 87 17.13 8.29 -0.92
C LYS A 87 16.37 9.54 -1.37
N LEU A 88 16.37 9.83 -2.68
CA LEU A 88 15.64 10.97 -3.26
C LEU A 88 14.12 10.82 -3.12
N ASN A 89 13.56 9.66 -3.51
CA ASN A 89 12.13 9.41 -3.43
C ASN A 89 11.62 9.38 -1.98
N PHE A 90 12.41 8.82 -1.06
CA PHE A 90 12.09 8.81 0.36
C PHE A 90 12.05 10.24 0.92
N ALA A 91 13.04 11.07 0.61
CA ALA A 91 13.05 12.47 1.02
C ALA A 91 11.85 13.26 0.47
N GLU A 92 11.39 12.94 -0.75
CA GLU A 92 10.20 13.56 -1.34
C GLU A 92 8.90 13.06 -0.69
N MET A 93 8.79 11.76 -0.45
CA MET A 93 7.69 11.16 0.31
C MET A 93 7.59 11.79 1.70
N GLU A 94 8.72 11.97 2.38
CA GLU A 94 8.79 12.57 3.72
C GLU A 94 8.25 14.01 3.79
N LYS A 95 8.26 14.75 2.68
CA LYS A 95 7.73 16.12 2.59
C LYS A 95 6.24 16.13 2.24
N ASN A 96 5.85 15.35 1.23
CA ASN A 96 4.54 15.47 0.59
C ASN A 96 3.52 14.45 1.08
N PHE A 97 3.95 13.31 1.61
CA PHE A 97 3.02 12.24 1.99
C PHE A 97 2.11 12.71 3.12
N LYS A 98 0.81 12.49 2.93
CA LYS A 98 -0.25 12.87 3.87
C LYS A 98 -1.22 11.74 4.12
N VAL A 99 -1.58 11.57 5.38
CA VAL A 99 -2.54 10.60 5.88
C VAL A 99 -3.68 11.33 6.58
N TYR A 100 -4.90 11.13 6.10
CA TYR A 100 -6.09 11.56 6.82
C TYR A 100 -6.52 10.48 7.79
N ILE A 101 -6.80 10.86 9.03
CA ILE A 101 -7.27 9.94 10.06
C ILE A 101 -8.77 10.17 10.24
N TYR A 102 -9.58 9.11 10.10
CA TYR A 102 -11.02 9.23 10.34
C TYR A 102 -11.31 9.82 11.73
N PRO A 103 -12.10 10.91 11.83
CA PRO A 103 -12.26 11.66 13.07
C PRO A 103 -13.22 10.98 14.05
N ASP A 104 -13.98 9.98 13.60
CA ASP A 104 -14.95 9.21 14.40
C ASP A 104 -14.32 8.26 15.42
N GLY A 105 -13.01 8.41 15.62
CA GLY A 105 -12.31 7.89 16.77
C GLY A 105 -12.65 8.62 18.08
N ASP A 106 -13.92 8.63 18.51
CA ASP A 106 -14.38 9.34 19.72
C ASP A 106 -13.50 8.97 20.94
N PRO A 107 -13.01 9.95 21.74
CA PRO A 107 -12.28 9.69 22.97
C PRO A 107 -12.93 8.74 24.00
N LYS A 108 -14.23 8.46 23.92
CA LYS A 108 -14.94 7.47 24.75
C LYS A 108 -14.90 6.04 24.19
N THR A 109 -14.40 5.84 22.96
CA THR A 109 -14.45 4.57 22.20
C THR A 109 -13.08 3.90 22.04
N PHE A 110 -13.02 2.80 21.27
CA PHE A 110 -11.85 1.95 21.08
C PHE A 110 -10.73 2.57 20.23
N TYR A 111 -10.79 3.85 19.86
CA TYR A 111 -10.00 4.40 18.75
C TYR A 111 -8.89 5.38 19.20
N GLN A 112 -8.41 5.17 20.42
CA GLN A 112 -7.27 5.90 21.00
C GLN A 112 -6.05 5.00 21.11
N THR A 113 -4.88 5.62 21.20
CA THR A 113 -3.65 4.98 21.64
C THR A 113 -3.95 4.14 22.89
N PRO A 114 -3.60 2.84 22.92
CA PRO A 114 -3.73 2.02 24.10
C PRO A 114 -3.14 2.69 25.33
N ARG A 115 -3.82 2.58 26.49
CA ARG A 115 -3.35 3.20 27.75
C ARG A 115 -2.01 2.65 28.24
N LYS A 116 -1.63 1.44 27.82
CA LYS A 116 -0.35 0.80 28.13
C LYS A 116 0.25 0.28 26.84
N LEU A 117 1.45 0.76 26.52
CA LEU A 117 2.27 0.28 25.39
C LEU A 117 3.12 -0.91 25.84
N THR A 118 2.49 -2.00 26.26
CA THR A 118 3.19 -3.14 26.89
C THR A 118 2.87 -4.45 26.19
N GLY A 119 3.84 -5.38 26.25
CA GLY A 119 3.68 -6.72 25.69
C GLY A 119 3.61 -6.72 24.16
N LYS A 120 3.08 -7.82 23.60
CA LYS A 120 3.06 -8.06 22.15
C LYS A 120 2.35 -6.96 21.34
N TYR A 121 1.35 -6.30 21.91
CA TYR A 121 0.56 -5.28 21.23
C TYR A 121 1.17 -3.87 21.23
N ALA A 122 2.37 -3.67 21.79
CA ALA A 122 2.97 -2.33 21.91
C ALA A 122 3.13 -1.63 20.56
N SER A 123 3.47 -2.36 19.48
CA SER A 123 3.59 -1.81 18.13
C SER A 123 2.30 -1.15 17.62
N GLU A 124 1.11 -1.70 17.95
CA GLU A 124 -0.17 -1.07 17.60
C GLU A 124 -0.27 0.32 18.23
N GLY A 125 0.07 0.42 19.51
CA GLY A 125 -0.01 1.69 20.21
C GLY A 125 1.03 2.72 19.78
N TYR A 126 2.28 2.30 19.54
CA TYR A 126 3.28 3.20 18.95
C TYR A 126 2.87 3.70 17.57
N PHE A 127 2.25 2.84 16.75
CA PHE A 127 1.72 3.28 15.46
C PHE A 127 0.67 4.37 15.62
N PHE A 128 -0.32 4.15 16.50
CA PHE A 128 -1.37 5.12 16.78
C PHE A 128 -0.83 6.45 17.30
N GLN A 129 0.19 6.42 18.16
CA GLN A 129 0.84 7.63 18.65
C GLN A 129 1.58 8.36 17.52
N ASN A 130 2.49 7.64 16.83
CA ASN A 130 3.36 8.22 15.81
C ASN A 130 2.58 8.79 14.63
N ILE A 131 1.50 8.15 14.19
CA ILE A 131 0.69 8.67 13.06
C ILE A 131 -0.13 9.90 13.46
N LYS A 132 -0.52 10.02 14.74
CA LYS A 132 -1.31 11.17 15.24
C LYS A 132 -0.45 12.39 15.53
N GLU A 133 0.77 12.18 16.03
CA GLU A 133 1.74 13.20 16.42
C GLU A 133 2.73 13.53 15.29
N GLY A 134 2.86 12.66 14.30
CA GLY A 134 3.81 12.80 13.20
C GLY A 134 3.39 13.80 12.11
N ARG A 135 4.40 14.25 11.35
CA ARG A 135 4.27 15.22 10.23
C ARG A 135 3.42 14.75 9.03
N PHE A 136 3.11 13.46 8.98
CA PHE A 136 2.33 12.86 7.89
C PHE A 136 0.83 13.10 8.06
N ARG A 137 0.35 13.48 9.23
CA ARG A 137 -1.08 13.72 9.44
C ARG A 137 -1.57 14.96 8.70
N THR A 138 -2.71 14.85 8.02
CA THR A 138 -3.49 15.98 7.53
C THR A 138 -4.89 16.00 8.14
N LEU A 139 -5.48 17.19 8.26
CA LEU A 139 -6.89 17.39 8.59
C LEU A 139 -7.75 17.64 7.35
N ASP A 140 -7.10 17.85 6.20
CA ASP A 140 -7.76 18.04 4.91
C ASP A 140 -7.74 16.69 4.14
N PRO A 141 -8.91 16.06 3.92
CA PRO A 141 -9.00 14.79 3.20
C PRO A 141 -8.64 14.92 1.71
N ASP A 142 -8.72 16.11 1.11
CA ASP A 142 -8.40 16.31 -0.30
C ASP A 142 -6.88 16.32 -0.54
N GLN A 143 -6.08 16.59 0.50
CA GLN A 143 -4.63 16.47 0.49
C GLN A 143 -4.14 15.06 0.81
N ALA A 144 -5.04 14.15 1.21
CA ALA A 144 -4.66 12.84 1.73
C ALA A 144 -4.31 11.84 0.61
N HIS A 145 -3.15 11.21 0.78
CA HIS A 145 -2.70 10.10 -0.06
C HIS A 145 -3.27 8.78 0.42
N LEU A 146 -3.36 8.59 1.75
CA LEU A 146 -4.00 7.43 2.38
C LEU A 146 -4.95 7.84 3.50
N PHE A 147 -5.90 6.97 3.80
CA PHE A 147 -6.86 7.11 4.90
C PHE A 147 -6.61 6.08 5.98
N PHE A 148 -6.31 6.53 7.20
CA PHE A 148 -6.17 5.65 8.35
C PHE A 148 -7.51 5.40 9.03
N ILE A 149 -7.88 4.13 9.16
CA ILE A 149 -9.03 3.65 9.92
C ILE A 149 -8.56 3.27 11.33
N PRO A 150 -8.85 4.06 12.37
CA PRO A 150 -8.23 3.90 13.68
C PRO A 150 -8.88 2.77 14.51
N ILE A 151 -8.78 1.51 14.10
CA ILE A 151 -9.29 0.33 14.83
C ILE A 151 -8.24 -0.16 15.85
N SER A 152 -8.52 -0.13 17.16
CA SER A 152 -7.66 -0.77 18.18
C SER A 152 -8.30 -2.05 18.71
N CYS A 153 -7.88 -3.18 18.15
CA CYS A 153 -8.30 -4.50 18.61
C CYS A 153 -7.71 -4.80 20.00
N HIS A 154 -6.49 -4.31 20.30
CA HIS A 154 -5.90 -4.45 21.62
C HIS A 154 -6.75 -3.77 22.71
N LYS A 155 -7.32 -2.59 22.44
CA LYS A 155 -8.23 -1.92 23.38
C LYS A 155 -9.54 -2.69 23.58
N MET A 156 -10.06 -3.36 22.55
CA MET A 156 -11.24 -4.25 22.69
C MET A 156 -10.92 -5.44 23.59
N ARG A 157 -9.76 -6.07 23.40
CA ARG A 157 -9.28 -7.16 24.24
C ARG A 157 -9.12 -6.76 25.70
N GLY A 158 -8.50 -5.61 25.97
CA GLY A 158 -8.33 -5.09 27.33
C GLY A 158 -9.63 -4.76 28.05
N LYS A 159 -10.77 -4.66 27.34
CA LYS A 159 -12.12 -4.54 27.93
C LYS A 159 -12.84 -5.89 28.08
N GLY A 160 -12.19 -7.01 27.76
CA GLY A 160 -12.82 -8.33 27.82
C GLY A 160 -13.87 -8.59 26.74
N THR A 161 -13.82 -7.86 25.62
CA THR A 161 -14.73 -8.13 24.49
C THR A 161 -14.43 -9.50 23.87
N SER A 162 -15.45 -10.32 23.61
CA SER A 162 -15.29 -11.61 22.91
C SER A 162 -14.94 -11.39 21.43
N TYR A 163 -14.32 -12.37 20.78
CA TYR A 163 -13.91 -12.23 19.38
C TYR A 163 -15.10 -12.02 18.43
N GLU A 164 -16.23 -12.66 18.69
CA GLU A 164 -17.47 -12.49 17.92
C GLU A 164 -17.95 -11.05 17.99
N ASN A 165 -17.94 -10.47 19.19
CA ASN A 165 -18.33 -9.08 19.41
C ASN A 165 -17.31 -8.09 18.82
N MET A 166 -16.01 -8.41 18.81
CA MET A 166 -15.00 -7.55 18.17
C MET A 166 -15.31 -7.40 16.68
N THR A 167 -15.59 -8.49 15.98
CA THR A 167 -15.91 -8.47 14.55
C THR A 167 -17.14 -7.61 14.27
N ILE A 168 -18.21 -7.73 15.08
CA ILE A 168 -19.41 -6.89 14.95
C ILE A 168 -19.10 -5.41 15.20
N ILE A 169 -18.28 -5.10 16.21
CA ILE A 169 -17.88 -3.71 16.52
C ILE A 169 -17.10 -3.11 15.35
N VAL A 170 -16.12 -3.84 14.80
CA VAL A 170 -15.32 -3.38 13.66
C VAL A 170 -16.21 -3.20 12.43
N GLN A 171 -17.12 -4.15 12.15
CA GLN A 171 -18.09 -4.05 11.06
C GLN A 171 -18.91 -2.76 11.15
N ASN A 172 -19.60 -2.56 12.28
CA ASN A 172 -20.45 -1.39 12.49
C ASN A 172 -19.67 -0.08 12.37
N TYR A 173 -18.41 -0.07 12.83
CA TYR A 173 -17.55 1.08 12.70
C TYR A 173 -17.24 1.40 11.23
N VAL A 174 -16.78 0.40 10.46
CA VAL A 174 -16.45 0.58 9.05
C VAL A 174 -17.69 0.98 8.25
N GLU A 175 -18.84 0.33 8.47
CA GLU A 175 -20.11 0.69 7.82
C GLU A 175 -20.55 2.13 8.16
N SER A 176 -20.35 2.57 9.41
CA SER A 176 -20.58 3.95 9.81
C SER A 176 -19.65 4.93 9.06
N LEU A 177 -18.38 4.58 8.85
CA LEU A 177 -17.46 5.42 8.10
C LEU A 177 -17.85 5.52 6.62
N ILE A 178 -18.24 4.39 6.01
CA ILE A 178 -18.66 4.30 4.59
C ILE A 178 -19.91 5.14 4.35
N SER A 179 -20.88 5.08 5.27
CA SER A 179 -22.13 5.83 5.15
C SER A 179 -21.96 7.33 5.41
N LYS A 180 -21.06 7.72 6.30
CA LYS A 180 -20.88 9.11 6.72
C LYS A 180 -19.92 9.91 5.85
N TYR A 181 -18.89 9.27 5.31
CA TYR A 181 -17.83 9.94 4.56
C TYR A 181 -17.74 9.43 3.13
N PRO A 182 -17.56 10.32 2.13
CA PRO A 182 -17.49 9.90 0.73
C PRO A 182 -16.17 9.20 0.37
N TYR A 183 -15.14 9.27 1.23
CA TYR A 183 -13.77 8.90 0.90
C TYR A 183 -13.59 7.41 0.58
N TRP A 184 -14.34 6.53 1.26
CA TRP A 184 -14.27 5.09 1.00
C TRP A 184 -14.65 4.76 -0.44
N ASN A 185 -15.68 5.42 -0.97
CA ASN A 185 -16.21 5.12 -2.30
C ASN A 185 -15.29 5.58 -3.44
N ARG A 186 -14.26 6.38 -3.16
CA ARG A 186 -13.27 6.83 -4.15
C ARG A 186 -12.47 5.67 -4.73
N THR A 187 -12.13 4.70 -3.89
CA THR A 187 -11.25 3.56 -4.22
C THR A 187 -11.82 2.22 -3.76
N LEU A 188 -13.05 2.24 -3.20
CA LEU A 188 -13.65 1.11 -2.49
C LEU A 188 -12.78 0.60 -1.33
N GLY A 189 -12.00 1.48 -0.70
CA GLY A 189 -11.14 1.17 0.43
C GLY A 189 -9.69 0.83 0.09
N ALA A 190 -9.26 0.94 -1.17
CA ALA A 190 -7.90 0.59 -1.60
C ALA A 190 -6.82 1.57 -1.14
N ASP A 191 -7.17 2.83 -0.89
CA ASP A 191 -6.31 3.83 -0.27
C ASP A 191 -6.52 3.95 1.25
N HIS A 192 -7.25 2.98 1.83
CA HIS A 192 -7.49 2.90 3.27
C HIS A 192 -6.58 1.87 3.89
N PHE A 193 -6.16 2.14 5.12
CA PHE A 193 -5.35 1.20 5.87
C PHE A 193 -5.69 1.17 7.36
N PHE A 194 -5.38 0.05 7.98
CA PHE A 194 -5.58 -0.18 9.41
C PHE A 194 -4.47 -1.07 9.97
N VAL A 195 -4.29 -1.04 11.29
CA VAL A 195 -3.29 -1.86 11.97
C VAL A 195 -3.92 -3.15 12.46
N THR A 196 -3.21 -4.27 12.29
CA THR A 196 -3.58 -5.57 12.87
C THR A 196 -2.37 -6.15 13.57
N CYS A 197 -2.50 -6.46 14.86
CA CYS A 197 -1.39 -7.00 15.64
C CYS A 197 -1.77 -8.32 16.29
N HIS A 198 -0.96 -9.34 16.03
CA HIS A 198 -1.11 -10.72 16.50
C HIS A 198 -2.52 -11.29 16.26
N ASP A 199 -2.88 -12.28 17.09
CA ASP A 199 -4.13 -13.03 17.08
C ASP A 199 -5.38 -12.14 17.19
N VAL A 200 -5.38 -11.15 18.10
CA VAL A 200 -6.56 -10.31 18.31
C VAL A 200 -6.95 -9.52 17.06
N GLY A 201 -5.97 -8.96 16.32
CA GLY A 201 -6.24 -8.19 15.11
C GLY A 201 -6.78 -9.06 13.98
N VAL A 202 -6.27 -10.29 13.86
CA VAL A 202 -6.76 -11.26 12.86
C VAL A 202 -8.18 -11.68 13.21
N ARG A 203 -8.45 -12.11 14.45
CA ARG A 203 -9.78 -12.56 14.90
C ARG A 203 -10.86 -11.49 14.79
N ALA A 204 -10.52 -10.24 15.08
CA ALA A 204 -11.45 -9.12 14.99
C ALA A 204 -11.82 -8.73 13.55
N THR A 205 -11.06 -9.18 12.54
CA THR A 205 -11.23 -8.74 11.15
C THR A 205 -11.40 -9.87 10.13
N GLU A 206 -11.14 -11.13 10.50
CA GLU A 206 -11.23 -12.30 9.60
C GLU A 206 -12.62 -12.47 8.95
N GLY A 207 -13.69 -12.07 9.65
CA GLY A 207 -15.06 -12.08 9.15
C GLY A 207 -15.44 -10.91 8.21
N LEU A 208 -14.54 -9.98 7.93
CA LEU A 208 -14.83 -8.72 7.23
C LEU A 208 -14.11 -8.62 5.88
N PRO A 209 -14.56 -9.35 4.83
CA PRO A 209 -13.85 -9.45 3.57
C PRO A 209 -13.69 -8.11 2.84
N LEU A 210 -14.69 -7.22 2.93
CA LEU A 210 -14.61 -5.88 2.33
C LEU A 210 -13.47 -5.05 2.92
N LEU A 211 -13.26 -5.15 4.25
CA LEU A 211 -12.16 -4.47 4.92
C LEU A 211 -10.81 -5.14 4.59
N VAL A 212 -10.72 -6.46 4.76
CA VAL A 212 -9.44 -7.20 4.67
C VAL A 212 -8.90 -7.26 3.24
N LYS A 213 -9.78 -7.41 2.23
CA LYS A 213 -9.35 -7.57 0.84
C LYS A 213 -9.10 -6.24 0.14
N ASN A 214 -9.87 -5.20 0.47
CA ASN A 214 -9.74 -3.93 -0.22
C ASN A 214 -8.70 -3.03 0.46
N SER A 215 -8.66 -2.97 1.78
CA SER A 215 -7.78 -2.05 2.52
C SER A 215 -6.42 -2.67 2.84
N ILE A 216 -5.40 -1.83 2.95
CA ILE A 216 -4.03 -2.20 3.32
C ILE A 216 -3.99 -2.53 4.81
N ARG A 217 -3.40 -3.67 5.18
CA ARG A 217 -3.11 -3.97 6.59
C ARG A 217 -1.66 -3.68 6.91
N ALA A 218 -1.45 -2.90 7.96
CA ALA A 218 -0.15 -2.83 8.64
C ALA A 218 -0.12 -3.92 9.72
N VAL A 219 0.66 -4.97 9.49
CA VAL A 219 0.61 -6.21 10.27
C VAL A 219 1.83 -6.33 11.19
N CYS A 220 1.63 -6.42 12.50
CA CYS A 220 2.74 -6.59 13.45
C CYS A 220 3.45 -7.94 13.28
N SER A 221 2.72 -9.04 13.07
CA SER A 221 3.29 -10.39 12.92
C SER A 221 2.96 -10.97 11.54
N PRO A 222 3.56 -10.43 10.47
CA PRO A 222 3.30 -10.89 9.12
C PRO A 222 3.81 -12.34 8.98
N SER A 223 2.93 -13.24 8.54
CA SER A 223 3.29 -14.58 8.10
C SER A 223 2.33 -15.01 6.99
N TYR A 224 2.84 -15.76 6.02
CA TYR A 224 2.05 -16.33 4.92
C TYR A 224 0.91 -17.22 5.44
N ASP A 225 1.10 -17.86 6.60
CA ASP A 225 0.14 -18.82 7.16
C ASP A 225 -1.04 -18.18 7.92
N VAL A 226 -0.95 -16.87 8.22
CA VAL A 226 -1.98 -16.14 8.98
C VAL A 226 -2.71 -15.11 8.11
N GLY A 227 -2.74 -15.36 6.80
CA GLY A 227 -3.52 -14.60 5.85
C GLY A 227 -2.92 -13.25 5.46
N PHE A 228 -1.64 -12.98 5.71
CA PHE A 228 -0.93 -11.81 5.16
C PHE A 228 -0.97 -11.81 3.62
N ILE A 229 -1.24 -10.66 3.00
CA ILE A 229 -1.34 -10.52 1.53
C ILE A 229 -0.12 -9.74 1.02
N PRO A 230 0.94 -10.39 0.53
CA PRO A 230 2.25 -9.74 0.28
C PRO A 230 2.25 -8.60 -0.74
N HIS A 231 1.30 -8.62 -1.70
CA HIS A 231 1.22 -7.59 -2.73
C HIS A 231 0.39 -6.37 -2.30
N LYS A 232 -0.10 -6.33 -1.06
CA LYS A 232 -1.01 -5.30 -0.55
C LYS A 232 -0.67 -4.87 0.88
N ASP A 233 -0.47 -5.84 1.77
CA ASP A 233 -0.23 -5.61 3.19
C ASP A 233 1.24 -5.27 3.45
N VAL A 234 1.48 -4.55 4.55
CA VAL A 234 2.80 -4.06 4.94
C VAL A 234 3.18 -4.60 6.31
N ALA A 235 4.43 -5.04 6.46
CA ALA A 235 4.97 -5.45 7.74
C ALA A 235 5.21 -4.23 8.65
N LEU A 236 4.69 -4.28 9.88
CA LEU A 236 4.97 -3.29 10.91
C LEU A 236 6.02 -3.87 11.87
N PRO A 237 7.11 -3.15 12.20
CA PRO A 237 8.10 -3.62 13.15
C PRO A 237 7.49 -4.00 14.50
N GLN A 238 7.86 -5.18 15.00
CA GLN A 238 7.44 -5.64 16.34
C GLN A 238 8.30 -4.99 17.41
N VAL A 239 7.67 -4.47 18.45
CA VAL A 239 8.35 -4.11 19.68
C VAL A 239 8.66 -5.39 20.45
N LEU A 240 9.88 -5.90 20.27
CA LEU A 240 10.44 -6.96 21.10
C LEU A 240 10.98 -6.33 22.40
N GLN A 241 10.17 -6.32 23.47
CA GLN A 241 10.71 -6.14 24.82
C GLN A 241 11.34 -7.48 25.27
N PRO A 242 12.33 -7.50 26.20
CA PRO A 242 13.61 -8.22 26.06
C PRO A 242 13.58 -9.75 26.14
N PHE A 243 12.44 -10.43 25.93
CA PHE A 243 12.35 -11.87 25.88
C PHE A 243 11.44 -12.33 24.74
N ALA A 244 11.85 -13.39 24.04
CA ALA A 244 10.98 -14.10 23.12
C ALA A 244 9.72 -14.51 23.87
N LEU A 245 8.56 -14.06 23.38
CA LEU A 245 7.30 -14.55 23.92
C LEU A 245 7.21 -16.05 23.62
N PRO A 246 6.85 -16.89 24.60
CA PRO A 246 6.47 -18.26 24.30
C PRO A 246 5.32 -18.25 23.29
N ALA A 247 5.22 -19.31 22.47
CA ALA A 247 4.19 -19.45 21.44
C ALA A 247 2.83 -19.05 22.00
N GLY A 248 2.13 -18.14 21.30
CA GLY A 248 0.92 -17.48 21.80
C GLY A 248 -0.13 -18.48 22.28
N GLY A 249 -0.23 -18.64 23.59
CA GLY A 249 -1.31 -19.36 24.26
C GLY A 249 -2.59 -18.52 24.29
N ASN A 250 -3.72 -19.20 24.46
CA ASN A 250 -5.06 -18.63 24.62
C ASN A 250 -5.21 -17.90 25.98
N ASP A 251 -4.34 -16.93 26.27
CA ASP A 251 -4.25 -16.35 27.60
C ASP A 251 -5.23 -15.18 27.71
N VAL A 252 -6.32 -15.44 28.42
CA VAL A 252 -7.44 -14.49 28.59
C VAL A 252 -7.09 -13.37 29.60
N GLU A 253 -5.97 -13.45 30.31
CA GLU A 253 -5.71 -12.66 31.54
C GLU A 253 -4.58 -11.59 31.49
N ASN A 254 -4.15 -11.10 30.32
CA ASN A 254 -3.20 -9.96 30.25
C ASN A 254 -3.80 -8.69 29.63
#